data_AF-A0A934XLJ0-F1
#
_entry.id   AF-A0A934XLJ0-F1
#
_cell.length_a   1.000
_cell.length_b   1.000
_cell.length_c   1.000
_cell.angle_alpha   90.00
_cell.angle_beta   90.00
_cell.angle_gamma   90.00
#
_symmetry.space_group_name_H-M   'P 1'
#
loop_
_entity.id
_entity.type
_entity.pdbx_description
1 polymer ?
#
loop_
_entity_poly.entity_id
_entity_poly.type
_entity_poly.pdbx_seq_one_letter_code
_entity_poly.pdbx_strand_id
1 'polypeptide(L)'
;MILDGLSTADSPPGKDWTIENTSTSGATIRFINGASNNTVKNAVVQGVVTSSTSGVVFFSTSTAATGNNSNLLQNNDLRGGATMPANIFYNLGTSGKENTANTVAGNRIFDFSTAGINDGGNSSGNACTGNEIFEVTSQTTTVYGFYPHATSIIGFTFSGNYIHDLATSGITVYGIYLYDISSALASVGTIANNFISLSPTTPTTLYGIYDLTATTEKYDIYHNSVYLGGSVSGASNSAAYRRSINSITNFKNNILVNARTDGTGKHYAIQFSSGVLTALTADYNDIYNTGGTANVFGHDGTTEQPDLASWKIATGKDANSVSGDPLFLSSLDLHLLSASSPASNAGTPIGSVTTDYDGEARNGTTPDIGADELTVVSTATPTATPTATPTDTPTATPTATPTNTPTATPTATPTATPTATPTATPTNTPTATPTDTPTATPTDTPTATPTDTPTATPTATPTNTPTATPTATPTDTPTATPTATPVGPTATPTATPVGPTATPTATPVPPTATPTNTPTATPTDTPLPPTATPTNTPLPPTATPTDTPVGPTATPTATPVPPTATPTDTPVPATDTPTPTDTPGRPRPPQRRPRPQCRPRPRRRAPRRRLVCPVARC
;
A
#
# COMPACT_ATOMS: atom_id res chain seq x y z
N MET A 1 -2.61 29.56 0.48
CA MET A 1 -3.92 29.48 1.19
C MET A 1 -3.84 28.37 2.22
N ILE A 2 -4.55 28.46 3.34
CA ILE A 2 -4.68 27.33 4.29
C ILE A 2 -6.18 27.09 4.53
N LEU A 3 -6.60 25.85 4.38
CA LEU A 3 -7.87 25.31 4.87
C LEU A 3 -7.51 24.26 5.93
N ASP A 4 -8.11 24.38 7.12
CA ASP A 4 -7.78 23.56 8.29
C ASP A 4 -9.10 23.22 9.00
N GLY A 5 -9.57 21.98 8.85
CA GLY A 5 -10.83 21.51 9.43
C GLY A 5 -10.74 21.06 10.89
N LEU A 6 -9.59 21.27 11.53
CA LEU A 6 -9.27 20.78 12.86
C LEU A 6 -10.12 21.45 13.94
N SER A 7 -10.81 20.63 14.74
CA SER A 7 -11.54 21.09 15.91
C SER A 7 -10.72 20.96 17.18
N THR A 8 -10.58 22.06 17.93
CA THR A 8 -9.98 22.05 19.27
C THR A 8 -11.00 21.80 20.39
N ALA A 9 -12.28 21.59 20.04
CA ALA A 9 -13.34 21.25 20.98
C ALA A 9 -13.39 19.74 21.30
N ASP A 10 -13.02 18.91 20.32
CA ASP A 10 -13.09 17.45 20.41
C ASP A 10 -11.79 16.82 20.93
N SER A 11 -11.92 15.64 21.54
CA SER A 11 -10.80 14.86 22.07
C SER A 11 -10.99 13.36 21.73
N PRO A 12 -10.18 12.79 20.82
CA PRO A 12 -9.15 13.45 20.01
C PRO A 12 -9.72 14.49 19.03
N PRO A 13 -8.93 15.49 18.59
CA PRO A 13 -9.36 16.53 17.64
C PRO A 13 -9.99 15.98 16.34
N GLY A 14 -11.23 16.41 16.08
CA GLY A 14 -12.04 15.97 14.94
C GLY A 14 -11.74 16.66 13.60
N LYS A 15 -12.33 16.10 12.53
CA LYS A 15 -12.35 16.64 11.15
C LYS A 15 -13.71 17.30 10.87
N ASP A 16 -14.04 18.36 11.59
CA ASP A 16 -15.39 18.95 11.64
C ASP A 16 -15.87 19.54 10.31
N TRP A 17 -14.95 19.90 9.41
CA TRP A 17 -15.28 20.54 8.14
C TRP A 17 -15.42 19.51 7.02
N THR A 18 -16.63 19.43 6.45
CA THR A 18 -16.87 18.74 5.17
C THR A 18 -16.91 19.76 4.03
N ILE A 19 -16.08 19.55 3.01
CA ILE A 19 -16.13 20.23 1.73
C ILE A 19 -16.73 19.23 0.73
N GLU A 20 -17.86 19.58 0.10
CA GLU A 20 -18.60 18.70 -0.81
C GLU A 20 -18.82 19.34 -2.19
N ASN A 21 -18.78 18.50 -3.23
CA ASN A 21 -19.38 18.82 -4.52
C ASN A 21 -20.29 17.65 -4.99
N THR A 22 -21.59 17.92 -5.08
CA THR A 22 -22.62 16.96 -5.53
C THR A 22 -22.82 16.93 -7.06
N SER A 23 -21.96 17.61 -7.83
CA SER A 23 -21.99 17.61 -9.30
C SER A 23 -20.99 16.62 -9.89
N THR A 24 -21.46 15.69 -10.70
CA THR A 24 -20.62 14.67 -11.37
C THR A 24 -19.63 15.24 -12.39
N SER A 25 -19.77 16.53 -12.74
CA SER A 25 -19.03 17.20 -13.81
C SER A 25 -17.82 18.03 -13.34
N GLY A 26 -17.44 17.97 -12.07
CA GLY A 26 -16.25 18.69 -11.58
C GLY A 26 -15.72 18.21 -10.23
N ALA A 27 -14.43 18.43 -10.01
CA ALA A 27 -13.76 18.17 -8.74
C ALA A 27 -14.38 18.97 -7.57
N THR A 28 -14.17 18.50 -6.34
CA THR A 28 -14.54 19.21 -5.11
C THR A 28 -13.51 20.30 -4.78
N ILE A 29 -12.22 19.98 -4.89
CA ILE A 29 -11.12 20.94 -4.79
C ILE A 29 -10.28 20.86 -6.07
N ARG A 30 -9.95 22.00 -6.68
CA ARG A 30 -9.09 22.05 -7.87
C ARG A 30 -7.98 23.08 -7.75
N PHE A 31 -6.74 22.61 -7.83
CA PHE A 31 -5.53 23.42 -7.95
C PHE A 31 -5.30 23.70 -9.43
N ILE A 32 -5.34 24.97 -9.85
CA ILE A 32 -5.37 25.39 -11.26
C ILE A 32 -4.63 26.71 -11.47
N ASN A 33 -4.01 26.87 -12.64
CA ASN A 33 -3.37 28.11 -13.10
C ASN A 33 -2.30 28.68 -12.14
N GLY A 34 -1.39 27.82 -11.69
CA GLY A 34 -0.26 28.22 -10.85
C GLY A 34 -0.57 28.24 -9.37
N ALA A 35 -1.66 27.59 -8.94
CA ALA A 35 -2.02 27.45 -7.54
C ALA A 35 -0.88 26.79 -6.77
N SER A 36 -0.18 27.57 -5.94
CA SER A 36 1.03 27.14 -5.26
C SER A 36 1.07 27.58 -3.80
N ASN A 37 1.78 26.84 -2.95
CA ASN A 37 1.86 27.10 -1.49
C ASN A 37 0.46 27.16 -0.83
N ASN A 38 -0.34 26.11 -1.07
CA ASN A 38 -1.66 25.95 -0.46
C ASN A 38 -1.75 24.66 0.35
N THR A 39 -2.39 24.72 1.50
CA THR A 39 -2.62 23.60 2.40
C THR A 39 -4.11 23.33 2.54
N VAL A 40 -4.51 22.07 2.47
CA VAL A 40 -5.83 21.57 2.89
C VAL A 40 -5.58 20.45 3.88
N LYS A 41 -6.02 20.61 5.13
CA LYS A 41 -5.78 19.60 6.16
C LYS A 41 -6.91 19.42 7.16
N ASN A 42 -6.92 18.26 7.81
CA ASN A 42 -7.84 17.91 8.89
C ASN A 42 -9.34 18.04 8.51
N ALA A 43 -9.68 17.80 7.24
CA ALA A 43 -11.04 17.97 6.73
C ALA A 43 -11.57 16.72 6.02
N VAL A 44 -12.89 16.59 5.89
CA VAL A 44 -13.51 15.66 4.94
C VAL A 44 -13.66 16.39 3.60
N VAL A 45 -13.19 15.79 2.51
CA VAL A 45 -13.36 16.31 1.15
C VAL A 45 -14.04 15.24 0.32
N GLN A 46 -15.33 15.41 0.04
CA GLN A 46 -16.14 14.41 -0.67
C GLN A 46 -16.65 14.89 -2.02
N GLY A 47 -16.78 14.00 -2.98
CA GLY A 47 -17.21 14.36 -4.33
C GLY A 47 -17.74 13.17 -5.14
N VAL A 48 -18.51 13.51 -6.19
CA VAL A 48 -19.21 12.52 -7.03
C VAL A 48 -18.74 12.54 -8.49
N VAL A 49 -17.52 13.01 -8.76
CA VAL A 49 -17.01 13.27 -10.11
C VAL A 49 -16.68 11.97 -10.88
N THR A 50 -17.48 11.66 -11.90
CA THR A 50 -17.39 10.40 -12.66
C THR A 50 -16.46 10.48 -13.89
N SER A 51 -15.71 11.58 -14.06
CA SER A 51 -14.77 11.73 -15.18
C SER A 51 -13.42 11.11 -14.84
N SER A 52 -12.94 10.16 -15.66
CA SER A 52 -11.63 9.52 -15.50
C SER A 52 -10.44 10.49 -15.59
N THR A 53 -10.65 11.66 -16.18
CA THR A 53 -9.67 12.76 -16.33
C THR A 53 -9.79 13.84 -15.24
N SER A 54 -10.39 13.51 -14.10
CA SER A 54 -10.52 14.37 -12.93
C SER A 54 -10.64 13.54 -11.65
N GLY A 55 -10.69 14.18 -10.49
CA GLY A 55 -10.88 13.51 -9.20
C GLY A 55 -11.51 14.44 -8.18
N VAL A 56 -11.92 13.90 -7.03
CA VAL A 56 -12.47 14.66 -5.89
C VAL A 56 -11.54 15.81 -5.51
N VAL A 57 -10.23 15.55 -5.51
CA VAL A 57 -9.18 16.57 -5.54
C VAL A 57 -8.41 16.49 -6.85
N PHE A 58 -8.35 17.61 -7.58
CA PHE A 58 -7.75 17.68 -8.92
C PHE A 58 -6.62 18.71 -8.99
N PHE A 59 -5.41 18.25 -9.27
CA PHE A 59 -4.27 19.07 -9.66
C PHE A 59 -4.26 19.19 -11.19
N SER A 60 -4.83 20.28 -11.72
CA SER A 60 -5.12 20.40 -13.15
C SER A 60 -3.99 21.01 -13.96
N THR A 61 -4.23 21.17 -15.27
CA THR A 61 -3.37 21.94 -16.15
C THR A 61 -3.28 23.40 -15.70
N SER A 62 -2.22 24.08 -16.14
CA SER A 62 -1.96 25.50 -15.85
C SER A 62 -1.75 26.30 -17.13
N THR A 63 -2.43 27.45 -17.24
CA THR A 63 -2.14 28.49 -18.23
C THR A 63 -1.15 29.55 -17.72
N ALA A 64 -0.79 29.54 -16.43
CA ALA A 64 0.10 30.52 -15.81
C ALA A 64 1.57 30.32 -16.22
N ALA A 65 2.52 31.00 -15.56
CA ALA A 65 3.94 30.83 -15.85
C ALA A 65 4.48 29.45 -15.44
N THR A 66 3.98 28.89 -14.34
CA THR A 66 4.36 27.59 -13.76
C THR A 66 3.18 26.62 -13.71
N GLY A 67 3.43 25.36 -13.36
CA GLY A 67 2.40 24.45 -12.86
C GLY A 67 1.93 24.83 -11.45
N ASN A 68 1.11 23.95 -10.87
CA ASN A 68 0.56 24.09 -9.52
C ASN A 68 1.49 23.36 -8.53
N ASN A 69 2.21 24.12 -7.70
CA ASN A 69 3.43 23.63 -7.05
C ASN A 69 3.44 23.80 -5.53
N SER A 70 4.13 22.91 -4.81
CA SER A 70 4.31 23.03 -3.35
C SER A 70 3.00 23.17 -2.57
N ASN A 71 1.95 22.44 -2.98
CA ASN A 71 0.70 22.33 -2.25
C ASN A 71 0.69 21.06 -1.37
N LEU A 72 -0.04 21.10 -0.26
CA LEU A 72 -0.10 20.05 0.76
C LEU A 72 -1.55 19.63 1.01
N LEU A 73 -1.85 18.34 0.85
CA LEU A 73 -3.04 17.68 1.40
C LEU A 73 -2.60 16.84 2.60
N GLN A 74 -3.05 17.16 3.81
CA GLN A 74 -2.61 16.47 5.03
C GLN A 74 -3.76 16.01 5.95
N ASN A 75 -3.76 14.75 6.40
CA ASN A 75 -4.76 14.24 7.36
C ASN A 75 -6.22 14.53 6.98
N ASN A 76 -6.57 14.45 5.69
CA ASN A 76 -7.96 14.56 5.24
C ASN A 76 -8.60 13.18 5.10
N ASP A 77 -9.93 13.13 5.10
CA ASP A 77 -10.70 12.01 4.55
C ASP A 77 -11.15 12.43 3.14
N LEU A 78 -10.45 11.93 2.12
CA LEU A 78 -10.71 12.22 0.72
C LEU A 78 -11.55 11.06 0.15
N ARG A 79 -12.81 11.31 -0.22
CA ARG A 79 -13.74 10.21 -0.48
C ARG A 79 -14.84 10.44 -1.53
N GLY A 80 -15.49 9.34 -1.90
CA GLY A 80 -16.75 9.37 -2.63
C GLY A 80 -17.92 10.03 -1.89
N GLY A 81 -18.91 10.48 -2.65
CA GLY A 81 -20.20 10.98 -2.15
C GLY A 81 -21.36 10.06 -2.53
N ALA A 82 -22.52 10.65 -2.83
CA ALA A 82 -23.74 9.89 -3.20
C ALA A 82 -23.62 9.00 -4.47
N THR A 83 -22.58 9.18 -5.29
CA THR A 83 -22.16 8.22 -6.32
C THR A 83 -20.65 8.12 -6.37
N MET A 84 -20.15 6.91 -6.66
CA MET A 84 -18.72 6.60 -6.73
C MET A 84 -17.98 7.51 -7.75
N PRO A 85 -17.02 8.35 -7.33
CA PRO A 85 -16.16 9.10 -8.25
C PRO A 85 -15.20 8.18 -8.99
N ALA A 86 -14.71 8.62 -10.16
CA ALA A 86 -13.74 7.85 -10.93
C ALA A 86 -12.37 7.79 -10.23
N ASN A 87 -11.87 8.94 -9.73
CA ASN A 87 -10.65 9.02 -8.95
C ASN A 87 -10.87 9.89 -7.70
N ILE A 88 -10.17 9.61 -6.60
CA ILE A 88 -10.14 10.53 -5.45
C ILE A 88 -9.13 11.65 -5.69
N PHE A 89 -7.84 11.31 -5.77
CA PHE A 89 -6.79 12.24 -6.16
C PHE A 89 -6.44 12.04 -7.63
N TYR A 90 -6.44 13.12 -8.41
CA TYR A 90 -6.02 13.10 -9.81
C TYR A 90 -5.06 14.26 -10.10
N ASN A 91 -3.88 13.97 -10.66
CA ASN A 91 -2.95 14.96 -11.20
C ASN A 91 -2.89 14.89 -12.73
N LEU A 92 -2.85 16.06 -13.38
CA LEU A 92 -2.51 16.25 -14.78
C LEU A 92 -2.00 17.69 -14.98
N GLY A 93 -0.67 17.88 -15.01
CA GLY A 93 -0.06 19.19 -15.26
C GLY A 93 -0.02 19.56 -16.76
N THR A 94 0.67 20.65 -17.09
CA THR A 94 0.95 21.05 -18.48
C THR A 94 2.42 20.79 -18.82
N SER A 95 2.74 20.29 -20.02
CA SER A 95 4.13 20.14 -20.48
C SER A 95 4.91 21.46 -20.44
N GLY A 96 6.12 21.46 -19.86
CA GLY A 96 6.96 22.63 -19.61
C GLY A 96 6.47 23.53 -18.46
N LYS A 97 5.46 23.06 -17.70
CA LYS A 97 4.81 23.70 -16.56
C LYS A 97 4.25 22.62 -15.63
N GLU A 98 5.12 21.69 -15.27
CA GLU A 98 4.79 20.50 -14.48
C GLU A 98 4.20 20.92 -13.12
N ASN A 99 3.26 20.13 -12.59
CA ASN A 99 2.80 20.28 -11.21
C ASN A 99 3.86 19.64 -10.30
N THR A 100 4.62 20.45 -9.56
CA THR A 100 5.84 19.97 -8.85
C THR A 100 5.84 20.13 -7.33
N ALA A 101 6.60 19.26 -6.66
CA ALA A 101 6.82 19.30 -5.20
C ALA A 101 5.53 19.32 -4.35
N ASN A 102 4.43 18.77 -4.86
CA ASN A 102 3.17 18.67 -4.14
C ASN A 102 3.17 17.42 -3.25
N THR A 103 2.53 17.52 -2.08
CA THR A 103 2.54 16.49 -1.05
C THR A 103 1.13 16.06 -0.70
N VAL A 104 0.88 14.75 -0.71
CA VAL A 104 -0.35 14.10 -0.23
C VAL A 104 0.07 13.21 0.93
N ALA A 105 -0.13 13.66 2.17
CA ALA A 105 0.41 13.00 3.36
C ALA A 105 -0.64 12.63 4.43
N GLY A 106 -0.62 11.40 4.95
CA GLY A 106 -1.47 11.03 6.09
C GLY A 106 -2.98 11.03 5.81
N ASN A 107 -3.41 11.02 4.54
CA ASN A 107 -4.83 11.09 4.19
C ASN A 107 -5.46 9.69 4.12
N ARG A 108 -6.75 9.61 4.40
CA ARG A 108 -7.58 8.42 4.14
C ARG A 108 -8.25 8.62 2.78
N ILE A 109 -8.14 7.65 1.87
CA ILE A 109 -8.45 7.78 0.44
C ILE A 109 -9.30 6.59 0.02
N PHE A 110 -10.62 6.79 -0.12
CA PHE A 110 -11.56 5.67 -0.29
C PHE A 110 -12.82 6.00 -1.09
N ASP A 111 -13.56 4.97 -1.48
CA ASP A 111 -14.79 5.02 -2.28
C ASP A 111 -14.54 5.61 -3.69
N PHE A 112 -13.86 4.85 -4.55
CA PHE A 112 -13.56 5.18 -5.94
C PHE A 112 -13.77 4.01 -6.93
N SER A 113 -14.26 4.32 -8.12
CA SER A 113 -14.54 3.31 -9.15
C SER A 113 -13.32 2.98 -10.04
N THR A 114 -12.26 3.77 -10.00
CA THR A 114 -11.04 3.55 -10.81
C THR A 114 -9.77 3.63 -9.96
N ALA A 115 -9.45 4.78 -9.36
CA ALA A 115 -8.20 4.93 -8.62
C ALA A 115 -8.23 5.86 -7.39
N GLY A 116 -7.52 5.46 -6.33
CA GLY A 116 -7.34 6.28 -5.13
C GLY A 116 -6.42 7.47 -5.43
N ILE A 117 -5.20 7.18 -5.87
CA ILE A 117 -4.24 8.19 -6.34
C ILE A 117 -3.89 7.91 -7.80
N ASN A 118 -4.15 8.88 -8.68
CA ASN A 118 -3.90 8.80 -10.11
C ASN A 118 -3.03 9.98 -10.58
N ASP A 119 -1.94 9.70 -11.29
CA ASP A 119 -1.13 10.73 -11.96
C ASP A 119 -1.10 10.48 -13.47
N GLY A 120 -1.78 11.35 -14.22
CA GLY A 120 -1.82 11.38 -15.68
C GLY A 120 -0.73 12.24 -16.33
N GLY A 121 0.27 12.69 -15.56
CA GLY A 121 1.51 13.24 -16.09
C GLY A 121 1.70 14.74 -15.99
N ASN A 122 2.84 15.17 -16.55
CA ASN A 122 3.43 16.50 -16.41
C ASN A 122 3.59 16.86 -14.92
N SER A 123 4.32 16.02 -14.19
CA SER A 123 4.59 16.13 -12.76
C SER A 123 6.08 15.91 -12.46
N SER A 124 6.59 16.55 -11.41
CA SER A 124 7.98 16.33 -10.97
C SER A 124 8.14 16.48 -9.47
N GLY A 125 8.72 15.47 -8.81
CA GLY A 125 9.00 15.52 -7.37
C GLY A 125 7.75 15.55 -6.47
N ASN A 126 6.60 15.07 -6.94
CA ASN A 126 5.40 14.96 -6.10
C ASN A 126 5.53 13.75 -5.15
N ALA A 127 5.05 13.90 -3.92
CA ALA A 127 5.15 12.91 -2.85
C ALA A 127 3.77 12.48 -2.34
N CYS A 128 3.55 11.17 -2.23
CA CYS A 128 2.38 10.55 -1.61
C CYS A 128 2.87 9.68 -0.46
N THR A 129 2.63 10.08 0.80
CA THR A 129 3.28 9.46 1.97
C THR A 129 2.36 9.19 3.14
N GLY A 130 2.39 8.01 3.75
CA GLY A 130 1.58 7.73 4.95
C GLY A 130 0.07 7.70 4.72
N ASN A 131 -0.41 7.55 3.47
CA ASN A 131 -1.85 7.53 3.19
C ASN A 131 -2.43 6.12 3.32
N GLU A 132 -3.65 6.04 3.83
CA GLU A 132 -4.49 4.83 3.85
C GLU A 132 -5.37 4.84 2.57
N ILE A 133 -5.30 3.80 1.73
CA ILE A 133 -6.00 3.72 0.45
C ILE A 133 -6.81 2.41 0.38
N PHE A 134 -8.14 2.50 0.37
CA PHE A 134 -9.01 1.34 0.51
C PHE A 134 -10.39 1.51 -0.12
N GLU A 135 -11.17 0.43 -0.16
CA GLU A 135 -12.56 0.41 -0.63
C GLU A 135 -13.49 -0.18 0.43
N VAL A 136 -14.68 0.40 0.63
CA VAL A 136 -15.72 -0.20 1.51
C VAL A 136 -16.73 -1.06 0.73
N THR A 137 -16.66 -1.04 -0.60
CA THR A 137 -17.53 -1.84 -1.49
C THR A 137 -16.76 -2.42 -2.67
N SER A 138 -17.06 -3.66 -3.07
CA SER A 138 -16.49 -4.24 -4.29
C SER A 138 -17.00 -3.51 -5.54
N GLN A 139 -16.06 -3.07 -6.37
CA GLN A 139 -16.33 -2.36 -7.62
C GLN A 139 -16.69 -3.32 -8.77
N THR A 140 -17.09 -2.75 -9.92
CA THR A 140 -17.40 -3.50 -11.16
C THR A 140 -16.43 -3.19 -12.32
N THR A 141 -15.28 -2.63 -11.98
CA THR A 141 -14.29 -2.01 -12.88
C THR A 141 -12.88 -2.42 -12.47
N THR A 142 -11.86 -2.08 -13.26
CA THR A 142 -10.47 -2.19 -12.82
C THR A 142 -10.20 -1.18 -11.71
N VAL A 143 -9.62 -1.62 -10.59
CA VAL A 143 -9.31 -0.77 -9.42
C VAL A 143 -7.80 -0.66 -9.25
N TYR A 144 -7.31 0.55 -8.98
CA TYR A 144 -5.91 0.85 -8.71
C TYR A 144 -5.76 1.63 -7.39
N GLY A 145 -4.90 1.21 -6.46
CA GLY A 145 -4.57 2.05 -5.30
C GLY A 145 -3.76 3.28 -5.72
N PHE A 146 -2.65 3.04 -6.42
CA PHE A 146 -1.80 4.07 -7.04
C PHE A 146 -1.58 3.78 -8.53
N TYR A 147 -1.86 4.77 -9.38
CA TYR A 147 -1.78 4.67 -10.85
C TYR A 147 -1.10 5.89 -11.51
N PRO A 148 0.24 6.00 -11.42
CA PRO A 148 1.04 6.86 -12.30
C PRO A 148 1.15 6.24 -13.70
N HIS A 149 0.73 6.98 -14.74
CA HIS A 149 0.48 6.38 -16.07
C HIS A 149 0.93 7.19 -17.30
N ALA A 150 1.98 8.01 -17.20
CA ALA A 150 2.40 8.89 -18.30
C ALA A 150 3.89 9.23 -18.35
N THR A 151 4.41 9.40 -19.58
CA THR A 151 5.84 9.62 -19.91
C THR A 151 6.41 11.00 -19.51
N SER A 152 5.67 11.77 -18.71
CA SER A 152 6.09 13.06 -18.17
C SER A 152 5.91 13.16 -16.65
N ILE A 153 5.98 12.01 -15.96
CA ILE A 153 6.05 11.90 -14.51
C ILE A 153 7.52 11.68 -14.11
N ILE A 154 8.09 12.57 -13.31
CA ILE A 154 9.53 12.57 -12.97
C ILE A 154 9.72 12.51 -11.45
N GLY A 155 10.56 11.58 -10.96
CA GLY A 155 11.03 11.57 -9.58
C GLY A 155 9.95 11.59 -8.50
N PHE A 156 8.82 10.88 -8.70
CA PHE A 156 7.76 10.78 -7.69
C PHE A 156 8.25 10.01 -6.44
N THR A 157 7.62 10.25 -5.29
CA THR A 157 7.81 9.44 -4.08
C THR A 157 6.48 8.86 -3.63
N PHE A 158 6.40 7.55 -3.44
CA PHE A 158 5.25 6.84 -2.88
C PHE A 158 5.75 6.02 -1.67
N SER A 159 5.65 6.58 -0.46
CA SER A 159 6.35 6.02 0.72
C SER A 159 5.50 5.88 1.99
N GLY A 160 5.55 4.73 2.67
CA GLY A 160 4.83 4.54 3.94
C GLY A 160 3.30 4.46 3.80
N ASN A 161 2.75 4.24 2.60
CA ASN A 161 1.30 4.17 2.41
C ASN A 161 0.80 2.75 2.71
N TYR A 162 -0.44 2.64 3.20
CA TYR A 162 -1.14 1.38 3.37
C TYR A 162 -2.25 1.25 2.32
N ILE A 163 -2.20 0.19 1.51
CA ILE A 163 -3.22 -0.12 0.49
C ILE A 163 -3.92 -1.42 0.87
N HIS A 164 -5.23 -1.40 1.09
CA HIS A 164 -6.00 -2.58 1.50
C HIS A 164 -7.43 -2.63 0.93
N ASP A 165 -8.09 -3.78 1.09
CA ASP A 165 -9.50 -4.07 0.76
C ASP A 165 -9.99 -3.76 -0.68
N LEU A 166 -9.09 -3.35 -1.59
CA LEU A 166 -9.42 -3.10 -2.99
C LEU A 166 -9.99 -4.37 -3.62
N ALA A 167 -11.26 -4.32 -4.02
CA ALA A 167 -12.00 -5.46 -4.53
C ALA A 167 -12.79 -5.09 -5.79
N THR A 168 -12.86 -6.02 -6.74
CA THR A 168 -13.75 -5.95 -7.91
C THR A 168 -14.32 -7.33 -8.24
N SER A 169 -15.34 -7.40 -9.08
CA SER A 169 -15.95 -8.66 -9.53
C SER A 169 -15.62 -8.95 -10.99
N GLY A 170 -14.72 -9.91 -11.26
CA GLY A 170 -14.49 -10.44 -12.60
C GLY A 170 -13.44 -9.70 -13.45
N ILE A 171 -12.81 -8.66 -12.91
CA ILE A 171 -11.85 -7.80 -13.61
C ILE A 171 -10.44 -7.97 -12.98
N THR A 172 -9.79 -6.87 -12.61
CA THR A 172 -8.44 -6.84 -12.05
C THR A 172 -8.34 -5.80 -10.94
N VAL A 173 -7.62 -6.13 -9.87
CA VAL A 173 -7.18 -5.20 -8.82
C VAL A 173 -5.66 -5.04 -8.90
N TYR A 174 -5.21 -3.80 -8.76
CA TYR A 174 -3.80 -3.45 -8.57
C TYR A 174 -3.64 -2.64 -7.29
N GLY A 175 -2.72 -3.01 -6.40
CA GLY A 175 -2.29 -2.13 -5.32
C GLY A 175 -1.56 -0.92 -5.90
N ILE A 176 -0.47 -1.19 -6.60
CA ILE A 176 0.26 -0.22 -7.43
C ILE A 176 0.32 -0.73 -8.87
N TYR A 177 -0.03 0.12 -9.85
CA TYR A 177 0.21 -0.14 -11.26
C TYR A 177 1.06 0.97 -11.87
N LEU A 178 2.24 0.61 -12.33
CA LEU A 178 3.19 1.51 -12.95
C LEU A 178 3.09 1.37 -14.48
N TYR A 179 2.76 2.45 -15.19
CA TYR A 179 2.52 2.41 -16.63
C TYR A 179 3.23 3.56 -17.36
N ASP A 180 4.11 3.26 -18.31
CA ASP A 180 4.73 4.25 -19.22
C ASP A 180 5.31 5.51 -18.51
N ILE A 181 6.16 5.39 -17.47
CA ILE A 181 6.50 6.46 -16.50
C ILE A 181 7.91 7.05 -16.70
N SER A 182 8.07 7.97 -17.65
CA SER A 182 9.39 8.51 -18.00
C SER A 182 9.98 9.52 -17.01
N SER A 183 10.60 8.98 -15.97
CA SER A 183 11.71 9.62 -15.27
C SER A 183 12.83 9.94 -16.27
N ALA A 184 13.11 11.22 -16.50
CA ALA A 184 14.42 11.60 -17.03
C ALA A 184 15.51 11.12 -16.05
N LEU A 185 16.62 10.56 -16.54
CA LEU A 185 17.65 9.85 -15.75
C LEU A 185 18.27 10.65 -14.57
N ALA A 186 17.96 11.94 -14.44
CA ALA A 186 18.39 12.82 -13.35
C ALA A 186 17.47 12.80 -12.10
N SER A 187 16.31 12.12 -12.11
CA SER A 187 15.42 12.06 -10.93
C SER A 187 14.61 10.77 -10.88
N VAL A 188 14.94 9.95 -9.88
CA VAL A 188 14.51 8.55 -9.72
C VAL A 188 13.17 8.48 -8.99
N GLY A 189 12.20 7.74 -9.52
CA GLY A 189 10.95 7.46 -8.79
C GLY A 189 11.22 6.51 -7.61
N THR A 190 10.57 6.70 -6.46
CA THR A 190 10.79 5.86 -5.26
C THR A 190 9.48 5.29 -4.74
N ILE A 191 9.45 3.97 -4.50
CA ILE A 191 8.34 3.24 -3.89
C ILE A 191 8.91 2.52 -2.66
N ALA A 192 8.65 3.03 -1.45
CA ALA A 192 9.30 2.51 -0.24
C ALA A 192 8.41 2.41 1.00
N ASN A 193 8.73 1.49 1.92
CA ASN A 193 8.01 1.32 3.19
C ASN A 193 6.47 1.13 3.03
N ASN A 194 5.94 0.72 1.88
CA ASN A 194 4.49 0.60 1.72
C ASN A 194 3.99 -0.77 2.19
N PHE A 195 2.86 -0.78 2.89
CA PHE A 195 2.06 -1.96 3.16
C PHE A 195 1.02 -2.13 2.05
N ILE A 196 0.92 -3.33 1.46
CA ILE A 196 -0.09 -3.64 0.45
C ILE A 196 -0.72 -4.99 0.82
N SER A 197 -1.91 -4.98 1.43
CA SER A 197 -2.63 -6.21 1.77
C SER A 197 -3.95 -6.33 1.02
N LEU A 198 -4.02 -7.28 0.08
CA LEU A 198 -5.18 -7.43 -0.79
C LEU A 198 -5.69 -8.87 -0.73
N SER A 199 -6.87 -9.06 -0.13
CA SER A 199 -7.50 -10.39 0.02
C SER A 199 -8.89 -10.57 -0.63
N PRO A 200 -9.17 -10.05 -1.84
CA PRO A 200 -10.48 -10.23 -2.47
C PRO A 200 -10.75 -11.71 -2.80
N THR A 201 -11.90 -12.21 -2.36
CA THR A 201 -12.37 -13.59 -2.56
C THR A 201 -13.16 -13.80 -3.86
N THR A 202 -13.50 -12.72 -4.56
CA THR A 202 -14.11 -12.76 -5.89
C THR A 202 -13.14 -13.32 -6.94
N PRO A 203 -13.63 -13.98 -8.00
CA PRO A 203 -12.85 -14.34 -9.18
C PRO A 203 -12.29 -13.10 -9.88
N THR A 204 -11.12 -12.66 -9.46
CA THR A 204 -10.52 -11.38 -9.84
C THR A 204 -9.01 -11.54 -9.95
N THR A 205 -8.45 -11.03 -11.05
CA THR A 205 -7.00 -11.01 -11.27
C THR A 205 -6.37 -10.02 -10.29
N LEU A 206 -5.28 -10.39 -9.61
CA LEU A 206 -4.80 -9.60 -8.47
C LEU A 206 -3.28 -9.35 -8.52
N TYR A 207 -2.89 -8.09 -8.44
CA TYR A 207 -1.49 -7.68 -8.42
C TYR A 207 -1.20 -6.74 -7.25
N GLY A 208 -0.15 -7.03 -6.48
CA GLY A 208 0.32 -6.13 -5.42
C GLY A 208 1.00 -4.90 -6.04
N ILE A 209 2.10 -5.14 -6.75
CA ILE A 209 2.80 -4.16 -7.59
C ILE A 209 2.93 -4.72 -9.01
N TYR A 210 2.50 -3.98 -10.03
CA TYR A 210 2.71 -4.31 -11.43
C TYR A 210 3.54 -3.24 -12.16
N ASP A 211 4.71 -3.63 -12.66
CA ASP A 211 5.52 -2.87 -13.61
C ASP A 211 5.16 -3.18 -15.07
N LEU A 212 4.63 -2.16 -15.75
CA LEU A 212 4.53 -2.02 -17.21
C LEU A 212 5.02 -0.61 -17.64
N THR A 213 6.12 -0.12 -17.05
CA THR A 213 6.75 1.16 -17.44
C THR A 213 7.54 1.02 -18.75
N ALA A 214 8.16 2.10 -19.27
CA ALA A 214 9.00 2.03 -20.46
C ALA A 214 10.47 1.66 -20.14
N THR A 215 11.25 1.36 -21.18
CA THR A 215 12.60 0.75 -21.09
C THR A 215 13.76 1.69 -20.74
N THR A 216 13.51 3.00 -20.61
CA THR A 216 14.55 4.03 -20.38
C THR A 216 14.52 4.61 -18.96
N GLU A 217 13.72 4.02 -18.08
CA GLU A 217 13.17 4.69 -16.91
C GLU A 217 13.76 4.09 -15.64
N LYS A 218 14.12 4.93 -14.66
CA LYS A 218 14.75 4.50 -13.41
C LYS A 218 13.85 4.83 -12.22
N TYR A 219 13.47 3.78 -11.49
CA TYR A 219 12.84 3.88 -10.18
C TYR A 219 13.35 2.77 -9.26
N ASP A 220 13.20 3.03 -7.97
CA ASP A 220 13.73 2.23 -6.88
C ASP A 220 12.55 1.73 -6.03
N ILE A 221 12.44 0.40 -5.88
CA ILE A 221 11.41 -0.29 -5.08
C ILE A 221 12.10 -0.96 -3.89
N TYR A 222 11.93 -0.38 -2.72
CA TYR A 222 12.66 -0.76 -1.50
C TYR A 222 11.76 -0.99 -0.31
N HIS A 223 12.02 -1.98 0.53
CA HIS A 223 11.32 -2.07 1.82
C HIS A 223 9.78 -2.06 1.70
N ASN A 224 9.17 -2.74 0.73
CA ASN A 224 7.70 -2.83 0.68
C ASN A 224 7.25 -4.20 1.22
N SER A 225 6.19 -4.24 2.04
CA SER A 225 5.56 -5.48 2.47
C SER A 225 4.28 -5.70 1.67
N VAL A 226 4.29 -6.71 0.80
CA VAL A 226 3.15 -7.06 -0.06
C VAL A 226 2.58 -8.41 0.38
N TYR A 227 1.29 -8.44 0.67
CA TYR A 227 0.52 -9.64 1.01
C TYR A 227 -0.70 -9.76 0.08
N LEU A 228 -0.76 -10.86 -0.68
CA LEU A 228 -1.96 -11.23 -1.44
C LEU A 228 -2.64 -12.44 -0.80
N GLY A 229 -3.96 -12.39 -0.60
CA GLY A 229 -4.71 -13.44 0.09
C GLY A 229 -6.12 -13.68 -0.46
N GLY A 230 -6.92 -14.38 0.35
CA GLY A 230 -8.27 -14.82 0.02
C GLY A 230 -8.31 -16.19 -0.68
N SER A 231 -9.41 -16.92 -0.46
CA SER A 231 -9.80 -18.10 -1.25
C SER A 231 -10.59 -17.64 -2.48
N VAL A 232 -10.30 -18.22 -3.64
CA VAL A 232 -10.91 -17.83 -4.93
C VAL A 232 -11.42 -19.03 -5.74
N SER A 233 -12.27 -18.74 -6.73
CA SER A 233 -12.69 -19.72 -7.73
C SER A 233 -12.40 -19.23 -9.15
N GLY A 234 -12.39 -20.15 -10.12
CA GLY A 234 -12.07 -19.85 -11.51
C GLY A 234 -10.57 -19.66 -11.79
N ALA A 235 -10.25 -19.19 -13.00
CA ALA A 235 -8.90 -19.15 -13.55
C ALA A 235 -8.15 -17.81 -13.36
N SER A 236 -8.54 -17.01 -12.37
CA SER A 236 -7.92 -15.70 -12.12
C SER A 236 -6.53 -15.86 -11.51
N ASN A 237 -5.51 -15.32 -12.19
CA ASN A 237 -4.13 -15.32 -11.72
C ASN A 237 -3.87 -14.24 -10.67
N SER A 238 -2.78 -14.39 -9.91
CA SER A 238 -2.26 -13.32 -9.06
C SER A 238 -0.73 -13.28 -9.03
N ALA A 239 -0.15 -12.11 -8.76
CA ALA A 239 1.28 -11.98 -8.47
C ALA A 239 1.56 -10.83 -7.49
N ALA A 240 2.29 -11.08 -6.40
CA ALA A 240 2.62 -10.04 -5.42
C ALA A 240 3.49 -8.94 -6.06
N TYR A 241 4.51 -9.34 -6.82
CA TYR A 241 5.18 -8.48 -7.81
C TYR A 241 5.08 -9.06 -9.21
N ARG A 242 4.67 -8.22 -10.18
CA ARG A 242 4.74 -8.54 -11.62
C ARG A 242 5.59 -7.51 -12.35
N ARG A 243 6.43 -7.94 -13.30
CA ARG A 243 7.22 -7.05 -14.17
C ARG A 243 7.18 -7.50 -15.62
N SER A 244 6.87 -6.57 -16.53
CA SER A 244 6.65 -6.88 -17.95
C SER A 244 7.52 -6.10 -18.94
N ILE A 245 8.37 -5.18 -18.49
CA ILE A 245 9.29 -4.41 -19.36
C ILE A 245 10.70 -4.37 -18.74
N ASN A 246 11.72 -4.09 -19.56
CA ASN A 246 13.11 -3.85 -19.14
C ASN A 246 13.30 -2.42 -18.59
N SER A 247 12.58 -2.10 -17.53
CA SER A 247 12.75 -0.90 -16.69
C SER A 247 14.07 -0.96 -15.89
N ILE A 248 14.68 0.18 -15.57
CA ILE A 248 15.91 0.26 -14.75
C ILE A 248 15.52 0.25 -13.27
N THR A 249 15.18 -0.94 -12.77
CA THR A 249 14.64 -1.12 -11.41
C THR A 249 15.72 -1.59 -10.44
N ASN A 250 15.90 -0.87 -9.33
CA ASN A 250 16.46 -1.46 -8.11
C ASN A 250 15.32 -2.04 -7.28
N PHE A 251 15.42 -3.31 -6.88
CA PHE A 251 14.35 -4.05 -6.23
C PHE A 251 14.90 -4.81 -5.02
N LYS A 252 14.89 -4.19 -3.83
CA LYS A 252 15.59 -4.72 -2.64
C LYS A 252 14.81 -4.61 -1.35
N ASN A 253 15.10 -5.48 -0.39
CA ASN A 253 14.49 -5.47 0.94
C ASN A 253 12.95 -5.54 0.90
N ASN A 254 12.32 -6.07 -0.17
CA ASN A 254 10.87 -6.19 -0.23
C ASN A 254 10.42 -7.57 0.27
N ILE A 255 9.31 -7.64 0.99
CA ILE A 255 8.59 -8.90 1.26
C ILE A 255 7.49 -9.06 0.20
N LEU A 256 7.46 -10.22 -0.47
CA LEU A 256 6.47 -10.62 -1.45
C LEU A 256 5.77 -11.91 -1.01
N VAL A 257 4.67 -11.80 -0.27
CA VAL A 257 3.81 -12.93 0.07
C VAL A 257 2.66 -13.04 -0.94
N ASN A 258 2.52 -14.22 -1.54
CA ASN A 258 1.26 -14.66 -2.11
C ASN A 258 0.74 -15.88 -1.35
N ALA A 259 -0.35 -15.69 -0.62
CA ALA A 259 -1.03 -16.66 0.23
C ALA A 259 -2.43 -17.02 -0.31
N ARG A 260 -2.71 -16.72 -1.58
CA ARG A 260 -4.01 -17.03 -2.19
C ARG A 260 -4.30 -18.53 -2.20
N THR A 261 -5.54 -18.87 -1.90
CA THR A 261 -6.03 -20.25 -1.81
C THR A 261 -7.03 -20.56 -2.92
N ASP A 262 -7.12 -21.85 -3.26
CA ASP A 262 -8.06 -22.38 -4.26
C ASP A 262 -7.93 -21.77 -5.68
N GLY A 263 -8.94 -22.03 -6.50
CA GLY A 263 -8.99 -21.65 -7.92
C GLY A 263 -8.23 -22.59 -8.85
N THR A 264 -8.25 -22.25 -10.13
CA THR A 264 -7.47 -22.91 -11.21
C THR A 264 -6.54 -21.93 -11.91
N GLY A 265 -6.41 -20.72 -11.39
CA GLY A 265 -5.40 -19.75 -11.80
C GLY A 265 -4.02 -20.10 -11.22
N LYS A 266 -3.06 -19.23 -11.47
CA LYS A 266 -1.70 -19.30 -10.94
C LYS A 266 -1.43 -18.12 -10.03
N HIS A 267 -0.94 -18.41 -8.82
CA HIS A 267 -0.65 -17.42 -7.78
C HIS A 267 0.85 -17.38 -7.54
N TYR A 268 1.52 -16.34 -8.05
CA TYR A 268 2.97 -16.19 -7.99
C TYR A 268 3.38 -15.27 -6.82
N ALA A 269 4.50 -15.51 -6.15
CA ALA A 269 5.12 -14.44 -5.37
C ALA A 269 5.74 -13.40 -6.33
N ILE A 270 6.46 -13.86 -7.35
CA ILE A 270 7.12 -12.99 -8.34
C ILE A 270 6.91 -13.47 -9.79
N GLN A 271 6.40 -12.60 -10.68
CA GLN A 271 6.08 -12.95 -12.07
C GLN A 271 6.75 -12.00 -13.08
N PHE A 272 7.67 -12.54 -13.89
CA PHE A 272 8.30 -11.83 -15.00
C PHE A 272 7.74 -12.29 -16.36
N SER A 273 7.71 -11.37 -17.33
CA SER A 273 7.48 -11.65 -18.75
C SER A 273 8.77 -12.03 -19.48
N SER A 274 8.67 -12.63 -20.66
CA SER A 274 9.84 -13.06 -21.44
C SER A 274 10.79 -11.90 -21.75
N GLY A 275 12.09 -12.11 -21.50
CA GLY A 275 13.15 -11.17 -21.87
C GLY A 275 13.32 -9.94 -20.97
N VAL A 276 12.64 -9.85 -19.82
CA VAL A 276 12.68 -8.64 -18.96
C VAL A 276 13.81 -8.60 -17.92
N LEU A 277 14.68 -9.61 -17.84
CA LEU A 277 15.70 -9.74 -16.78
C LEU A 277 16.86 -8.71 -16.85
N THR A 278 16.92 -7.89 -17.90
CA THR A 278 17.93 -6.81 -18.01
C THR A 278 17.50 -5.57 -17.23
N ALA A 279 18.47 -4.70 -16.93
CA ALA A 279 18.33 -3.47 -16.14
C ALA A 279 17.76 -3.64 -14.69
N LEU A 280 17.46 -4.87 -14.26
CA LEU A 280 16.98 -5.21 -12.92
C LEU A 280 18.14 -5.53 -11.96
N THR A 281 18.19 -4.80 -10.84
CA THR A 281 19.03 -5.09 -9.66
C THR A 281 18.13 -5.60 -8.53
N ALA A 282 17.74 -6.89 -8.59
CA ALA A 282 16.95 -7.55 -7.54
C ALA A 282 17.86 -8.34 -6.59
N ASP A 283 17.82 -8.03 -5.29
CA ASP A 283 18.59 -8.70 -4.23
C ASP A 283 18.06 -8.38 -2.82
N TYR A 284 18.33 -9.21 -1.82
CA TYR A 284 17.87 -9.03 -0.41
C TYR A 284 16.34 -8.93 -0.24
N ASN A 285 15.54 -9.66 -1.02
CA ASN A 285 14.07 -9.71 -0.85
C ASN A 285 13.66 -10.95 -0.04
N ASP A 286 12.45 -10.98 0.53
CA ASP A 286 11.80 -12.22 0.98
C ASP A 286 10.69 -12.55 -0.02
N ILE A 287 10.77 -13.72 -0.64
CA ILE A 287 9.87 -14.11 -1.72
C ILE A 287 9.18 -15.39 -1.29
N TYR A 288 7.88 -15.33 -0.99
CA TYR A 288 7.16 -16.42 -0.34
C TYR A 288 5.80 -16.70 -0.97
N ASN A 289 5.54 -17.99 -1.22
CA ASN A 289 4.27 -18.48 -1.75
C ASN A 289 3.70 -19.58 -0.85
N THR A 290 2.41 -19.48 -0.52
CA THR A 290 1.69 -20.43 0.34
C THR A 290 0.21 -20.47 -0.03
N GLY A 291 -0.58 -21.39 0.54
CA GLY A 291 -2.01 -21.53 0.20
C GLY A 291 -2.36 -22.61 -0.83
N GLY A 292 -1.53 -23.64 -0.97
CA GLY A 292 -1.87 -24.86 -1.73
C GLY A 292 -1.54 -24.81 -3.23
N THR A 293 -2.05 -25.79 -3.98
CA THR A 293 -1.48 -26.26 -5.27
C THR A 293 -1.57 -25.29 -6.46
N ALA A 294 -2.29 -24.18 -6.35
CA ALA A 294 -2.31 -23.11 -7.35
C ALA A 294 -1.11 -22.16 -7.24
N ASN A 295 -0.38 -22.22 -6.13
CA ASN A 295 0.75 -21.33 -5.85
C ASN A 295 2.04 -21.80 -6.50
N VAL A 296 2.82 -20.84 -6.96
CA VAL A 296 4.13 -21.01 -7.59
C VAL A 296 5.06 -19.97 -7.00
N PHE A 297 6.32 -20.32 -6.72
CA PHE A 297 7.30 -19.36 -6.22
C PHE A 297 7.46 -18.19 -7.19
N GLY A 298 7.76 -18.47 -8.46
CA GLY A 298 7.76 -17.44 -9.47
C GLY A 298 7.79 -17.92 -10.91
N HIS A 299 7.82 -16.98 -11.84
CA HIS A 299 7.98 -17.23 -13.27
C HIS A 299 9.05 -16.30 -13.85
N ASP A 300 10.13 -16.87 -14.39
CA ASP A 300 11.33 -16.11 -14.80
C ASP A 300 11.17 -15.32 -16.12
N GLY A 301 10.06 -15.55 -16.84
CA GLY A 301 9.78 -15.05 -18.18
C GLY A 301 9.71 -16.16 -19.24
N THR A 302 10.19 -17.35 -18.91
CA THR A 302 10.21 -18.55 -19.78
C THR A 302 9.67 -19.80 -19.08
N THR A 303 9.92 -19.97 -17.78
CA THR A 303 9.47 -21.13 -17.00
C THR A 303 8.97 -20.76 -15.60
N GLU A 304 8.10 -21.61 -15.06
CA GLU A 304 7.72 -21.58 -13.64
C GLU A 304 8.85 -22.16 -12.79
N GLN A 305 9.31 -21.40 -11.80
CA GLN A 305 10.33 -21.81 -10.84
C GLN A 305 9.64 -22.30 -9.55
N PRO A 306 10.03 -23.48 -9.02
CA PRO A 306 9.37 -24.07 -7.85
C PRO A 306 9.81 -23.44 -6.52
N ASP A 307 11.02 -22.88 -6.46
CA ASP A 307 11.65 -22.36 -5.25
C ASP A 307 12.72 -21.28 -5.56
N LEU A 308 13.20 -20.63 -4.51
CA LEU A 308 14.22 -19.59 -4.55
C LEU A 308 15.57 -20.08 -5.10
N ALA A 309 15.95 -21.34 -4.87
CA ALA A 309 17.23 -21.86 -5.35
C ALA A 309 17.23 -21.98 -6.89
N SER A 310 16.13 -22.49 -7.43
CA SER A 310 15.87 -22.60 -8.86
C SER A 310 15.73 -21.21 -9.50
N TRP A 311 15.05 -20.28 -8.83
CA TRP A 311 14.97 -18.86 -9.23
C TRP A 311 16.34 -18.17 -9.32
N LYS A 312 17.19 -18.32 -8.29
CA LYS A 312 18.57 -17.80 -8.25
C LYS A 312 19.39 -18.29 -9.45
N ILE A 313 19.27 -19.58 -9.78
CA ILE A 313 19.95 -20.21 -10.93
C ILE A 313 19.41 -19.69 -12.27
N ALA A 314 18.08 -19.64 -12.44
CA ALA A 314 17.43 -19.29 -13.71
C ALA A 314 17.55 -17.80 -14.06
N THR A 315 17.50 -16.91 -13.06
CA THR A 315 17.45 -15.46 -13.26
C THR A 315 18.80 -14.76 -13.09
N GLY A 316 19.73 -15.35 -12.33
CA GLY A 316 20.94 -14.67 -11.86
C GLY A 316 20.67 -13.46 -10.95
N LYS A 317 19.50 -13.44 -10.27
CA LYS A 317 19.06 -12.40 -9.34
C LYS A 317 18.93 -12.94 -7.92
N ASP A 318 18.58 -12.06 -6.99
CA ASP A 318 18.09 -12.40 -5.66
C ASP A 318 19.08 -13.19 -4.80
N ALA A 319 20.39 -13.05 -5.04
CA ALA A 319 21.44 -13.88 -4.46
C ALA A 319 21.39 -13.99 -2.93
N ASN A 320 21.20 -12.86 -2.25
CA ASN A 320 21.09 -12.73 -0.79
C ASN A 320 19.63 -12.73 -0.30
N SER A 321 18.65 -12.77 -1.20
CA SER A 321 17.23 -12.92 -0.88
C SER A 321 16.95 -14.23 -0.14
N VAL A 322 15.86 -14.24 0.62
CA VAL A 322 15.34 -15.34 1.45
C VAL A 322 13.94 -15.77 0.95
N SER A 323 13.39 -16.80 1.59
CA SER A 323 12.04 -17.31 1.30
C SER A 323 11.49 -18.02 2.54
N GLY A 324 10.46 -17.46 3.16
CA GLY A 324 9.73 -18.09 4.25
C GLY A 324 8.50 -17.28 4.67
N ASP A 325 7.76 -17.78 5.66
CA ASP A 325 6.69 -16.97 6.25
C ASP A 325 7.31 -15.79 7.01
N PRO A 326 7.03 -14.52 6.64
CA PRO A 326 7.59 -13.35 7.31
C PRO A 326 7.05 -13.17 8.73
N LEU A 327 6.05 -13.94 9.16
CA LEU A 327 5.40 -13.85 10.46
C LEU A 327 4.81 -12.45 10.72
N PHE A 328 3.93 -11.99 9.82
CA PHE A 328 3.18 -10.74 10.02
C PHE A 328 2.25 -10.82 11.24
N LEU A 329 1.97 -9.68 11.89
CA LEU A 329 0.99 -9.59 12.99
C LEU A 329 -0.40 -10.11 12.57
N SER A 330 -0.85 -9.77 11.35
CA SER A 330 -2.03 -10.39 10.74
C SER A 330 -2.05 -10.21 9.22
N SER A 331 -3.06 -10.73 8.53
CA SER A 331 -3.29 -10.40 7.11
C SER A 331 -3.75 -8.94 6.89
N LEU A 332 -4.03 -8.16 7.93
CA LEU A 332 -4.38 -6.73 7.85
C LEU A 332 -3.33 -5.84 8.54
N ASP A 333 -2.23 -6.41 9.01
CA ASP A 333 -1.20 -5.71 9.79
C ASP A 333 0.16 -6.35 9.48
N LEU A 334 0.94 -5.68 8.63
CA LEU A 334 2.14 -6.25 8.00
C LEU A 334 3.45 -5.88 8.72
N HIS A 335 3.36 -5.44 9.98
CA HIS A 335 4.49 -5.45 10.91
C HIS A 335 4.90 -6.89 11.23
N LEU A 336 6.18 -7.08 11.57
CA LEU A 336 6.76 -8.37 11.92
C LEU A 336 6.44 -8.72 13.38
N LEU A 337 5.99 -9.96 13.62
CA LEU A 337 5.62 -10.44 14.96
C LEU A 337 6.83 -10.85 15.81
N SER A 338 7.95 -11.24 15.18
CA SER A 338 9.04 -11.95 15.86
C SER A 338 10.36 -11.92 15.09
N ALA A 339 11.48 -11.86 15.83
CA ALA A 339 12.84 -11.99 15.29
C ALA A 339 13.18 -13.42 14.82
N SER A 340 12.22 -14.36 14.89
CA SER A 340 12.25 -15.63 14.18
C SER A 340 11.80 -15.53 12.71
N SER A 341 11.39 -14.34 12.25
CA SER A 341 11.08 -14.07 10.86
C SER A 341 12.32 -14.21 9.97
N PRO A 342 12.22 -14.82 8.77
CA PRO A 342 13.32 -14.84 7.80
C PRO A 342 13.71 -13.45 7.30
N ALA A 343 12.82 -12.46 7.46
CA ALA A 343 13.04 -11.07 7.06
C ALA A 343 13.93 -10.29 8.05
N SER A 344 14.03 -10.72 9.32
CA SER A 344 14.69 -9.91 10.35
C SER A 344 16.21 -9.94 10.25
N ASN A 345 16.82 -8.76 10.29
CA ASN A 345 18.24 -8.46 10.12
C ASN A 345 18.84 -9.03 8.82
N ALA A 346 18.00 -9.34 7.83
CA ALA A 346 18.35 -10.01 6.59
C ALA A 346 18.47 -9.06 5.38
N GLY A 347 18.15 -7.77 5.53
CA GLY A 347 18.23 -6.75 4.48
C GLY A 347 19.62 -6.10 4.33
N THR A 348 19.75 -5.22 3.34
CA THR A 348 20.97 -4.42 3.11
C THR A 348 20.71 -2.92 3.35
N PRO A 349 21.60 -2.13 3.98
CA PRO A 349 21.37 -0.70 4.20
C PRO A 349 21.13 0.11 2.92
N ILE A 350 20.08 0.92 2.91
CA ILE A 350 19.68 1.77 1.77
C ILE A 350 19.71 3.24 2.19
N GLY A 351 20.73 3.99 1.73
CA GLY A 351 20.97 5.38 2.16
C GLY A 351 19.89 6.41 1.79
N SER A 352 18.87 6.02 1.01
CA SER A 352 17.68 6.82 0.69
C SER A 352 16.42 6.41 1.48
N VAL A 353 16.49 5.35 2.29
CA VAL A 353 15.38 4.82 3.11
C VAL A 353 15.95 4.52 4.50
N THR A 354 16.08 5.54 5.33
CA THR A 354 16.72 5.47 6.66
C THR A 354 15.75 5.18 7.81
N THR A 355 14.45 5.18 7.52
CA THR A 355 13.36 4.85 8.44
C THR A 355 12.45 3.79 7.83
N ASP A 356 11.51 3.28 8.63
CA ASP A 356 10.49 2.28 8.26
C ASP A 356 9.10 2.90 7.99
N TYR A 357 8.04 2.11 8.17
CA TYR A 357 6.64 2.47 7.98
C TYR A 357 6.13 3.48 9.02
N ASP A 358 6.30 3.19 10.32
CA ASP A 358 5.82 4.04 11.42
C ASP A 358 6.73 5.27 11.65
N GLY A 359 8.01 5.16 11.28
CA GLY A 359 8.99 6.25 11.29
C GLY A 359 10.21 6.01 12.17
N GLU A 360 10.38 4.81 12.71
CA GLU A 360 11.54 4.41 13.47
C GLU A 360 12.80 4.31 12.58
N ALA A 361 13.97 4.39 13.20
CA ALA A 361 15.25 4.42 12.49
C ALA A 361 15.75 2.99 12.22
N ARG A 362 15.97 2.65 10.94
CA ARG A 362 16.47 1.33 10.54
C ARG A 362 17.89 1.05 11.04
N ASN A 363 18.18 -0.22 11.30
CA ASN A 363 19.51 -0.72 11.61
C ASN A 363 20.48 -0.39 10.47
N GLY A 364 21.44 0.49 10.74
CA GLY A 364 22.41 1.00 9.75
C GLY A 364 23.40 -0.04 9.20
N THR A 365 23.31 -1.31 9.60
CA THR A 365 24.16 -2.40 9.10
C THR A 365 23.38 -3.61 8.58
N THR A 366 22.28 -3.96 9.23
CA THR A 366 21.46 -5.15 8.98
C THR A 366 19.98 -4.79 9.17
N PRO A 367 19.39 -3.96 8.30
CA PRO A 367 17.98 -3.61 8.40
C PRO A 367 17.10 -4.83 8.12
N ASP A 368 15.85 -4.76 8.53
CA ASP A 368 14.88 -5.80 8.20
C ASP A 368 14.46 -5.70 6.73
N ILE A 369 14.12 -6.86 6.15
CA ILE A 369 13.40 -6.93 4.88
C ILE A 369 11.94 -6.58 5.18
N GLY A 370 11.31 -5.80 4.31
CA GLY A 370 9.94 -5.32 4.45
C GLY A 370 9.85 -3.85 4.83
N ALA A 371 8.61 -3.38 4.97
CA ALA A 371 8.28 -2.00 5.29
C ALA A 371 8.43 -1.64 6.78
N ASP A 372 8.35 -2.64 7.64
CA ASP A 372 8.64 -2.56 9.08
C ASP A 372 10.15 -2.64 9.37
N GLU A 373 10.56 -2.29 10.58
CA GLU A 373 11.85 -2.63 11.19
C GLU A 373 11.57 -3.14 12.60
N LEU A 374 11.76 -4.44 12.85
CA LEU A 374 11.32 -5.05 14.09
C LEU A 374 12.06 -4.45 15.30
N THR A 375 11.38 -3.56 16.01
CA THR A 375 11.83 -3.01 17.29
C THR A 375 11.67 -4.06 18.40
N VAL A 376 12.52 -5.09 18.36
CA VAL A 376 12.76 -5.99 19.48
C VAL A 376 13.22 -5.16 20.68
N VAL A 377 12.25 -4.74 21.50
CA VAL A 377 12.49 -4.10 22.79
C VAL A 377 13.43 -5.01 23.55
N SER A 378 14.67 -4.55 23.74
CA SER A 378 15.71 -5.38 24.34
C SER A 378 15.36 -5.66 25.79
N THR A 379 14.68 -6.79 26.00
CA THR A 379 14.61 -7.48 27.28
C THR A 379 15.98 -8.10 27.54
N ALA A 380 16.99 -7.24 27.67
CA ALA A 380 18.21 -7.51 28.37
C ALA A 380 17.81 -7.89 29.79
N THR A 381 17.56 -9.19 29.98
CA THR A 381 17.19 -9.80 31.26
C THR A 381 18.12 -9.21 32.31
N PRO A 382 17.64 -8.43 33.29
CA PRO A 382 18.51 -7.63 34.12
C PRO A 382 19.41 -8.57 34.92
N THR A 383 20.66 -8.71 34.49
CA THR A 383 21.64 -9.64 35.06
C THR A 383 21.75 -9.33 36.53
N ALA A 384 21.20 -10.21 37.37
CA ALA A 384 20.87 -9.88 38.75
C ALA A 384 22.13 -9.47 39.53
N THR A 385 22.33 -8.16 39.68
CA THR A 385 23.42 -7.61 40.48
C THR A 385 23.23 -8.11 41.91
N PRO A 386 24.17 -8.90 42.47
CA PRO A 386 23.97 -9.59 43.72
C PRO A 386 23.82 -8.59 44.86
N THR A 387 22.57 -8.30 45.22
CA THR A 387 22.22 -7.31 46.22
C THR A 387 22.35 -7.96 47.59
N ALA A 388 23.26 -7.45 48.41
CA ALA A 388 23.55 -8.02 49.72
C ALA A 388 22.31 -7.97 50.63
N THR A 389 21.94 -9.12 51.21
CA THR A 389 20.80 -9.24 52.11
C THR A 389 21.03 -8.47 53.42
N PRO A 390 20.21 -7.46 53.76
CA PRO A 390 20.20 -6.90 55.11
C PRO A 390 19.71 -7.97 56.10
N THR A 391 20.23 -7.93 57.33
CA THR A 391 19.88 -8.91 58.39
C THR A 391 19.14 -8.19 59.52
N ASP A 392 17.81 -8.14 59.45
CA ASP A 392 17.01 -7.52 60.50
C ASP A 392 16.86 -8.42 61.72
N THR A 393 17.04 -7.83 62.91
CA THR A 393 16.89 -8.48 64.21
C THR A 393 15.69 -7.87 64.94
N PRO A 394 14.72 -8.68 65.44
CA PRO A 394 13.42 -8.16 65.86
C PRO A 394 13.45 -7.50 67.24
N THR A 395 12.64 -6.45 67.45
CA THR A 395 12.41 -5.86 68.78
C THR A 395 10.96 -5.44 69.03
N ALA A 396 10.33 -6.08 70.03
CA ALA A 396 9.19 -5.65 70.87
C ALA A 396 7.83 -5.21 70.26
N THR A 397 6.76 -5.67 70.93
CA THR A 397 5.32 -5.42 70.67
C THR A 397 4.77 -4.15 71.38
N PRO A 398 3.55 -3.67 71.02
CA PRO A 398 3.04 -2.34 71.40
C PRO A 398 2.18 -2.32 72.68
N THR A 399 1.77 -1.11 73.10
CA THR A 399 0.72 -0.88 74.13
C THR A 399 -0.23 0.27 73.74
N ALA A 400 -1.41 0.32 74.37
CA ALA A 400 -2.54 1.22 74.07
C ALA A 400 -2.32 2.68 74.59
N THR A 401 -3.24 3.68 74.49
CA THR A 401 -4.73 3.68 74.55
C THR A 401 -5.28 5.04 74.02
N PRO A 402 -6.58 5.17 73.64
CA PRO A 402 -7.14 6.41 73.08
C PRO A 402 -7.98 7.25 74.08
N THR A 403 -8.19 8.54 73.78
CA THR A 403 -9.14 9.42 74.49
C THR A 403 -9.85 10.40 73.54
N ASN A 404 -11.15 10.61 73.75
CA ASN A 404 -11.98 11.67 73.16
C ASN A 404 -11.67 13.04 73.83
N THR A 405 -12.20 14.21 73.48
CA THR A 405 -13.60 14.63 73.22
C THR A 405 -13.61 16.04 72.54
N PRO A 406 -14.76 16.64 72.14
CA PRO A 406 -14.81 17.64 71.06
C PRO A 406 -14.91 19.11 71.49
N THR A 407 -14.82 20.01 70.51
CA THR A 407 -15.33 21.40 70.57
C THR A 407 -16.04 21.73 69.25
N ALA A 408 -17.15 22.48 69.29
CA ALA A 408 -17.96 22.80 68.11
C ALA A 408 -18.31 24.30 68.03
N THR A 409 -18.21 24.86 66.83
CA THR A 409 -18.83 26.16 66.48
C THR A 409 -19.26 26.14 64.99
N PRO A 410 -20.55 26.31 64.66
CA PRO A 410 -21.01 26.33 63.29
C PRO A 410 -21.08 27.75 62.70
N THR A 411 -20.76 27.89 61.41
CA THR A 411 -21.12 29.06 60.59
C THR A 411 -21.52 28.58 59.18
N ALA A 412 -22.35 29.34 58.46
CA ALA A 412 -23.27 28.77 57.47
C ALA A 412 -22.76 28.63 56.02
N THR A 413 -23.36 27.66 55.33
CA THR A 413 -23.53 27.50 53.87
C THR A 413 -24.23 28.69 53.19
N PRO A 414 -24.34 28.78 51.83
CA PRO A 414 -23.89 27.86 50.74
C PRO A 414 -22.94 28.60 49.75
N THR A 415 -22.63 28.23 48.49
CA THR A 415 -23.26 27.35 47.47
C THR A 415 -22.26 26.98 46.34
N ALA A 416 -22.62 25.98 45.51
CA ALA A 416 -22.13 25.70 44.15
C ALA A 416 -20.75 25.02 43.95
N THR A 417 -20.81 23.85 43.29
CA THR A 417 -19.74 23.10 42.62
C THR A 417 -19.18 23.86 41.40
N PRO A 418 -17.93 23.62 40.94
CA PRO A 418 -17.64 22.38 40.18
C PRO A 418 -16.21 21.77 40.28
N THR A 419 -16.10 20.53 39.78
CA THR A 419 -14.93 19.87 39.15
C THR A 419 -13.51 19.96 39.74
N ALA A 420 -12.95 18.80 40.14
CA ALA A 420 -11.57 18.42 39.83
C ALA A 420 -11.35 16.89 39.92
N THR A 421 -10.80 16.29 38.86
CA THR A 421 -9.99 15.04 38.92
C THR A 421 -8.51 15.46 38.83
N PRO A 422 -7.54 14.72 39.40
CA PRO A 422 -6.92 13.65 38.61
C PRO A 422 -6.35 12.44 39.40
N THR A 423 -5.77 11.53 38.62
CA THR A 423 -5.16 10.20 38.89
C THR A 423 -4.04 10.04 39.93
N ALA A 424 -3.97 8.83 40.51
CA ALA A 424 -2.73 8.09 40.87
C ALA A 424 -3.03 6.57 40.78
N THR A 425 -2.66 5.87 39.69
CA THR A 425 -1.43 5.03 39.49
C THR A 425 -1.42 3.65 40.19
N PRO A 426 -0.86 2.60 39.54
CA PRO A 426 -1.12 1.18 39.90
C PRO A 426 -0.12 0.58 40.90
N THR A 427 -0.46 -0.60 41.45
CA THR A 427 0.44 -1.46 42.22
C THR A 427 0.56 -2.85 41.59
N ASN A 428 1.79 -3.32 41.39
CA ASN A 428 2.08 -4.65 40.87
C ASN A 428 1.99 -5.72 41.97
N THR A 429 1.65 -6.97 41.63
CA THR A 429 1.81 -8.13 42.52
C THR A 429 2.07 -9.39 41.68
N PRO A 430 3.27 -10.00 41.74
CA PRO A 430 3.62 -11.16 40.92
C PRO A 430 3.45 -12.51 41.65
N THR A 431 3.17 -13.55 40.84
CA THR A 431 3.48 -14.99 41.07
C THR A 431 3.04 -15.70 42.36
N ALA A 432 2.20 -16.72 42.20
CA ALA A 432 2.62 -18.11 42.41
C ALA A 432 1.70 -19.08 41.65
N THR A 433 2.26 -20.10 41.00
CA THR A 433 1.53 -21.24 40.40
C THR A 433 1.59 -22.47 41.31
N PRO A 434 0.49 -23.23 41.44
CA PRO A 434 0.54 -24.64 41.76
C PRO A 434 -0.05 -25.49 40.64
N THR A 435 0.69 -26.51 40.20
CA THR A 435 0.18 -27.58 39.34
C THR A 435 -0.28 -28.74 40.22
N ASP A 436 -1.49 -29.27 40.00
CA ASP A 436 -1.74 -30.71 39.83
C ASP A 436 -3.23 -31.04 39.60
N THR A 437 -3.48 -32.24 39.08
CA THR A 437 -4.80 -32.72 38.64
C THR A 437 -5.62 -33.33 39.79
N PRO A 438 -6.96 -33.30 39.65
CA PRO A 438 -7.71 -34.55 39.83
C PRO A 438 -8.76 -34.81 38.74
N THR A 439 -9.00 -36.09 38.47
CA THR A 439 -9.95 -36.60 37.46
C THR A 439 -11.26 -37.06 38.11
N ALA A 440 -12.43 -36.57 37.65
CA ALA A 440 -13.73 -37.27 37.77
C ALA A 440 -14.87 -36.59 36.97
N THR A 441 -15.78 -37.41 36.42
CA THR A 441 -17.09 -37.06 35.84
C THR A 441 -18.05 -38.25 36.08
N PRO A 442 -19.37 -38.17 35.79
CA PRO A 442 -20.31 -37.08 36.10
C PRO A 442 -21.62 -37.56 36.79
N THR A 443 -22.26 -36.69 37.59
CA THR A 443 -23.57 -36.90 38.29
C THR A 443 -24.17 -35.53 38.70
N ASP A 444 -25.48 -35.26 38.72
CA ASP A 444 -26.66 -35.91 38.10
C ASP A 444 -27.88 -34.94 38.10
N THR A 445 -29.10 -35.42 37.84
CA THR A 445 -30.37 -34.70 37.65
C THR A 445 -31.56 -35.54 38.21
N PRO A 446 -32.83 -35.03 38.33
CA PRO A 446 -33.39 -33.66 38.20
C PRO A 446 -34.41 -33.28 39.33
N THR A 447 -35.18 -32.18 39.13
CA THR A 447 -36.50 -31.82 39.76
C THR A 447 -36.53 -31.45 41.27
N ALA A 448 -37.39 -30.55 41.78
CA ALA A 448 -38.68 -30.00 41.28
C ALA A 448 -39.00 -28.53 41.73
N THR A 449 -40.00 -27.91 41.10
CA THR A 449 -40.80 -26.71 41.50
C THR A 449 -41.94 -27.10 42.48
N PRO A 450 -42.83 -26.21 43.06
CA PRO A 450 -43.30 -24.88 42.58
C PRO A 450 -43.72 -23.78 43.62
N THR A 451 -44.14 -22.60 43.10
CA THR A 451 -45.10 -21.59 43.67
C THR A 451 -44.74 -20.85 44.99
N ASP A 452 -45.27 -19.65 45.31
CA ASP A 452 -46.50 -18.97 44.83
C ASP A 452 -46.41 -17.41 44.74
N THR A 453 -47.45 -16.76 44.18
CA THR A 453 -47.64 -15.28 43.99
C THR A 453 -48.50 -14.64 45.13
N PRO A 454 -48.92 -13.33 45.16
CA PRO A 454 -49.08 -12.24 44.16
C PRO A 454 -48.30 -10.94 44.55
N THR A 455 -48.63 -9.64 44.32
CA THR A 455 -49.80 -8.81 43.88
C THR A 455 -49.27 -7.42 43.38
N ALA A 456 -49.75 -6.79 42.30
CA ALA A 456 -50.89 -5.84 42.15
C ALA A 456 -50.68 -4.40 42.75
N THR A 457 -51.12 -3.26 42.17
CA THR A 457 -51.93 -2.92 40.95
C THR A 457 -51.71 -1.41 40.53
N PRO A 458 -52.29 -0.87 39.43
CA PRO A 458 -51.76 0.32 38.71
C PRO A 458 -52.72 1.53 38.50
N THR A 459 -52.26 2.54 37.71
CA THR A 459 -53.06 3.51 36.92
C THR A 459 -52.30 3.82 35.61
N ALA A 460 -52.82 3.84 34.37
CA ALA A 460 -54.09 4.28 33.76
C ALA A 460 -54.17 5.81 33.50
N THR A 461 -54.63 6.39 32.37
CA THR A 461 -55.06 5.90 31.00
C THR A 461 -55.01 7.13 30.00
N PRO A 462 -55.82 7.31 28.92
CA PRO A 462 -55.51 6.86 27.54
C PRO A 462 -55.69 7.91 26.41
N THR A 463 -55.37 7.56 25.16
CA THR A 463 -56.03 8.09 23.93
C THR A 463 -55.99 7.09 22.77
N ASN A 464 -57.01 7.11 21.90
CA ASN A 464 -57.20 6.19 20.75
C ASN A 464 -56.65 6.79 19.43
N THR A 465 -56.34 6.02 18.38
CA THR A 465 -57.30 5.53 17.38
C THR A 465 -56.65 4.42 16.50
N PRO A 466 -57.37 3.35 16.08
CA PRO A 466 -56.76 2.18 15.44
C PRO A 466 -56.94 2.08 13.91
N THR A 467 -56.12 1.23 13.27
CA THR A 467 -56.35 0.69 11.91
C THR A 467 -55.97 -0.79 11.86
N ALA A 468 -56.86 -1.65 11.34
CA ALA A 468 -56.59 -3.06 11.04
C ALA A 468 -55.95 -3.20 9.63
N THR A 469 -55.38 -4.33 9.16
CA THR A 469 -55.77 -5.73 9.36
C THR A 469 -54.64 -6.69 8.93
N PRO A 470 -54.38 -7.79 9.66
CA PRO A 470 -53.69 -8.96 9.13
C PRO A 470 -54.65 -10.16 8.98
N THR A 471 -54.73 -10.74 7.77
CA THR A 471 -55.54 -11.94 7.51
C THR A 471 -54.70 -13.20 7.72
N ALA A 472 -55.20 -14.19 8.47
CA ALA A 472 -54.51 -15.45 8.72
C ALA A 472 -55.35 -16.66 8.30
N THR A 473 -54.71 -17.62 7.64
CA THR A 473 -55.22 -18.99 7.41
C THR A 473 -54.04 -19.97 7.36
N PRO A 474 -53.82 -20.79 8.41
CA PRO A 474 -52.91 -21.93 8.35
C PRO A 474 -53.60 -23.15 7.72
N THR A 475 -52.83 -24.11 7.20
CA THR A 475 -53.34 -25.44 6.84
C THR A 475 -52.22 -26.48 6.95
N ASP A 476 -52.19 -27.21 8.06
CA ASP A 476 -51.34 -28.39 8.22
C ASP A 476 -51.96 -29.61 7.56
N THR A 477 -51.18 -30.41 6.84
CA THR A 477 -51.44 -31.85 6.71
C THR A 477 -50.14 -32.61 6.42
N PRO A 478 -49.60 -33.40 7.37
CA PRO A 478 -48.52 -34.35 7.08
C PRO A 478 -49.08 -35.66 6.51
N THR A 479 -48.31 -36.36 5.67
CA THR A 479 -48.56 -37.77 5.30
C THR A 479 -47.21 -38.43 5.03
N ALA A 480 -47.04 -39.70 5.40
CA ALA A 480 -45.73 -40.31 5.58
C ALA A 480 -45.62 -41.77 5.09
N THR A 481 -44.38 -42.23 4.98
CA THR A 481 -43.93 -43.64 4.93
C THR A 481 -44.27 -44.44 3.65
N PRO A 482 -43.60 -45.60 3.38
CA PRO A 482 -42.94 -45.77 2.08
C PRO A 482 -43.26 -47.11 1.38
N THR A 483 -42.59 -47.41 0.27
CA THR A 483 -42.45 -48.80 -0.20
C THR A 483 -41.20 -49.03 -1.04
N ALA A 484 -40.56 -50.19 -0.84
CA ALA A 484 -39.58 -50.82 -1.74
C ALA A 484 -40.28 -52.04 -2.43
N THR A 485 -39.69 -52.95 -3.22
CA THR A 485 -38.29 -53.36 -3.44
C THR A 485 -38.14 -53.85 -4.93
N PRO A 486 -37.31 -54.84 -5.39
CA PRO A 486 -36.71 -54.77 -6.74
C PRO A 486 -37.13 -55.85 -7.75
N VAL A 487 -36.81 -55.66 -9.05
CA VAL A 487 -36.61 -56.76 -10.02
C VAL A 487 -35.51 -56.44 -11.05
N GLY A 488 -34.65 -57.43 -11.30
CA GLY A 488 -33.93 -57.71 -12.54
C GLY A 488 -33.59 -59.23 -12.53
N PRO A 489 -32.78 -59.79 -13.45
CA PRO A 489 -32.32 -59.31 -14.76
C PRO A 489 -32.74 -60.28 -15.90
N THR A 490 -32.47 -59.95 -17.18
CA THR A 490 -32.33 -60.97 -18.26
C THR A 490 -31.56 -60.42 -19.48
N ALA A 491 -31.26 -61.28 -20.47
CA ALA A 491 -30.22 -61.05 -21.48
C ALA A 491 -30.68 -61.19 -22.96
N THR A 492 -29.79 -60.72 -23.85
CA THR A 492 -29.43 -61.06 -25.26
C THR A 492 -29.97 -62.40 -25.86
N PRO A 493 -30.00 -62.65 -27.22
CA PRO A 493 -29.31 -61.93 -28.30
C PRO A 493 -29.93 -61.89 -29.76
N THR A 494 -29.14 -61.33 -30.71
CA THR A 494 -28.98 -61.71 -32.16
C THR A 494 -30.10 -61.49 -33.20
N ALA A 495 -29.82 -60.67 -34.24
CA ALA A 495 -29.84 -61.06 -35.67
C ALA A 495 -29.24 -59.98 -36.62
N THR A 496 -28.46 -60.41 -37.63
CA THR A 496 -27.86 -59.63 -38.77
C THR A 496 -28.62 -59.97 -40.10
N PRO A 497 -28.25 -59.58 -41.36
CA PRO A 497 -26.96 -59.20 -42.01
C PRO A 497 -27.04 -57.85 -42.81
N VAL A 498 -26.11 -57.36 -43.67
CA VAL A 498 -25.29 -57.92 -44.78
C VAL A 498 -24.01 -57.08 -45.04
N GLY A 499 -22.90 -57.72 -45.49
CA GLY A 499 -21.63 -57.11 -45.98
C GLY A 499 -21.37 -57.41 -47.48
N PRO A 500 -20.13 -57.64 -48.00
CA PRO A 500 -18.76 -57.65 -47.41
C PRO A 500 -17.78 -56.64 -48.12
N THR A 501 -16.49 -56.45 -47.77
CA THR A 501 -15.28 -57.27 -48.11
C THR A 501 -14.02 -56.52 -47.56
N ALA A 502 -13.26 -56.94 -46.53
CA ALA A 502 -12.15 -57.92 -46.43
C ALA A 502 -10.75 -57.43 -46.97
N THR A 503 -9.54 -57.61 -46.37
CA THR A 503 -9.02 -58.07 -45.03
C THR A 503 -7.47 -57.74 -44.87
N PRO A 504 -6.75 -57.97 -43.72
CA PRO A 504 -5.44 -57.35 -43.36
C PRO A 504 -4.23 -58.32 -43.06
N THR A 505 -3.13 -57.81 -42.43
CA THR A 505 -1.91 -58.57 -41.94
C THR A 505 -1.33 -58.02 -40.59
N ALA A 506 -0.48 -58.79 -39.85
CA ALA A 506 0.06 -58.56 -38.47
C ALA A 506 1.63 -58.56 -38.38
N THR A 507 2.42 -58.10 -37.36
CA THR A 507 2.27 -57.75 -35.89
C THR A 507 2.43 -58.96 -34.90
N PRO A 508 3.10 -58.93 -33.68
CA PRO A 508 4.04 -57.99 -32.98
C PRO A 508 5.27 -58.61 -32.15
N VAL A 509 6.13 -57.77 -31.48
CA VAL A 509 6.85 -57.99 -30.14
C VAL A 509 8.05 -59.02 -30.03
N PRO A 510 9.05 -59.03 -29.07
CA PRO A 510 9.92 -58.04 -28.36
C PRO A 510 11.50 -58.26 -28.56
N PRO A 511 12.44 -58.43 -27.55
CA PRO A 511 13.38 -57.45 -26.91
C PRO A 511 14.92 -57.78 -26.93
N THR A 512 15.73 -57.17 -26.01
CA THR A 512 17.08 -57.55 -25.45
C THR A 512 18.36 -56.84 -25.98
N ALA A 513 19.54 -56.97 -25.30
CA ALA A 513 20.69 -56.04 -25.39
C ALA A 513 22.13 -56.61 -25.11
N THR A 514 23.18 -55.82 -25.41
CA THR A 514 24.65 -55.92 -25.03
C THR A 514 25.50 -57.09 -25.57
N PRO A 515 26.86 -57.05 -25.56
CA PRO A 515 27.85 -55.93 -25.46
C PRO A 515 28.98 -55.97 -26.55
N THR A 516 30.03 -55.12 -26.48
CA THR A 516 31.51 -55.38 -26.68
C THR A 516 32.33 -54.07 -26.84
N ASN A 517 33.68 -54.10 -26.71
CA ASN A 517 34.59 -52.97 -26.44
C ASN A 517 35.74 -52.75 -27.48
N THR A 518 36.12 -51.48 -27.76
CA THR A 518 37.52 -50.92 -27.79
C THR A 518 38.58 -51.45 -28.81
N PRO A 519 39.71 -50.75 -29.17
CA PRO A 519 40.09 -49.32 -29.27
C PRO A 519 40.54 -48.89 -30.72
N THR A 520 41.11 -47.68 -30.91
CA THR A 520 42.49 -47.38 -31.47
C THR A 520 42.63 -45.92 -31.99
N ALA A 521 43.87 -45.41 -32.12
CA ALA A 521 44.27 -44.06 -32.58
C ALA A 521 44.63 -44.04 -34.11
N THR A 522 45.33 -43.09 -34.77
CA THR A 522 46.25 -41.96 -34.41
C THR A 522 46.23 -40.88 -35.53
N PRO A 523 46.88 -39.69 -35.40
CA PRO A 523 46.70 -38.54 -36.31
C PRO A 523 47.79 -38.38 -37.40
N THR A 524 47.56 -37.45 -38.35
CA THR A 524 48.61 -36.88 -39.23
C THR A 524 48.43 -35.38 -39.52
N ASP A 525 49.56 -34.69 -39.45
CA ASP A 525 49.98 -33.30 -39.65
C ASP A 525 49.55 -32.43 -40.88
N THR A 526 49.32 -31.11 -40.61
CA THR A 526 50.15 -29.90 -40.99
C THR A 526 50.39 -29.62 -42.51
N PRO A 527 50.37 -28.35 -43.04
CA PRO A 527 51.12 -27.19 -42.51
C PRO A 527 50.50 -25.75 -42.56
N LEU A 528 51.31 -24.82 -42.04
CA LEU A 528 51.10 -23.38 -41.74
C LEU A 528 51.35 -22.46 -42.98
N PRO A 529 51.04 -21.13 -42.94
CA PRO A 529 51.89 -20.15 -42.23
C PRO A 529 51.15 -19.02 -41.46
N PRO A 530 51.82 -18.26 -40.57
CA PRO A 530 51.20 -17.30 -39.64
C PRO A 530 51.57 -15.82 -39.90
N THR A 531 51.10 -14.90 -39.04
CA THR A 531 51.63 -13.53 -38.91
C THR A 531 51.59 -13.08 -37.44
N ALA A 532 52.61 -12.33 -36.99
CA ALA A 532 52.77 -11.82 -35.63
C ALA A 532 52.08 -10.43 -35.46
N THR A 533 52.01 -9.74 -34.31
CA THR A 533 52.79 -9.81 -33.05
C THR A 533 51.96 -9.23 -31.89
N PRO A 534 52.24 -9.59 -30.61
CA PRO A 534 52.72 -8.54 -29.69
C PRO A 534 53.87 -9.01 -28.76
N THR A 535 54.43 -8.07 -27.99
CA THR A 535 55.77 -8.16 -27.36
C THR A 535 55.76 -8.70 -25.91
N ASN A 536 56.83 -9.43 -25.54
CA ASN A 536 57.19 -9.81 -24.16
C ASN A 536 57.57 -8.55 -23.31
N THR A 537 57.81 -8.57 -21.98
CA THR A 537 58.65 -9.48 -21.16
C THR A 537 58.29 -9.35 -19.64
N PRO A 538 59.00 -9.92 -18.62
CA PRO A 538 58.43 -10.98 -17.79
C PRO A 538 58.27 -10.65 -16.27
N LEU A 539 57.72 -11.60 -15.52
CA LEU A 539 57.65 -11.61 -14.05
C LEU A 539 58.43 -12.83 -13.48
N PRO A 540 59.24 -12.68 -12.40
CA PRO A 540 59.82 -13.80 -11.65
C PRO A 540 58.95 -14.19 -10.42
N PRO A 541 58.97 -15.46 -9.95
CA PRO A 541 58.09 -15.94 -8.86
C PRO A 541 58.79 -16.09 -7.50
N THR A 542 58.01 -15.98 -6.41
CA THR A 542 58.33 -16.62 -5.11
C THR A 542 57.06 -16.88 -4.26
N ALA A 543 57.22 -17.53 -3.10
CA ALA A 543 56.16 -18.32 -2.44
C ALA A 543 55.49 -17.67 -1.19
N THR A 544 54.60 -18.45 -0.57
CA THR A 544 53.57 -18.10 0.43
C THR A 544 54.09 -18.17 1.90
N PRO A 545 53.26 -18.08 2.98
CA PRO A 545 53.23 -16.93 3.88
C PRO A 545 53.75 -17.18 5.31
N THR A 546 53.74 -16.15 6.17
CA THR A 546 53.78 -16.30 7.65
C THR A 546 53.08 -15.11 8.33
N ASP A 547 52.23 -15.38 9.32
CA ASP A 547 51.58 -14.36 10.17
C ASP A 547 52.46 -13.90 11.34
N THR A 548 52.39 -12.61 11.70
CA THR A 548 52.15 -12.15 13.10
C THR A 548 51.90 -10.62 13.14
N PRO A 549 51.17 -10.10 14.15
CA PRO A 549 50.57 -8.75 14.07
C PRO A 549 51.43 -7.63 14.67
N VAL A 550 51.11 -6.38 14.29
CA VAL A 550 51.61 -5.13 14.91
C VAL A 550 50.41 -4.28 15.36
N GLY A 551 50.51 -3.68 16.54
CA GLY A 551 49.43 -2.91 17.18
C GLY A 551 49.19 -1.49 16.64
N PRO A 552 48.10 -0.83 17.07
CA PRO A 552 47.65 0.45 16.51
C PRO A 552 48.52 1.65 16.93
N THR A 553 48.60 2.67 16.08
CA THR A 553 49.27 3.95 16.38
C THR A 553 48.43 5.14 15.93
N ALA A 554 48.06 6.00 16.91
CA ALA A 554 47.64 7.41 16.81
C ALA A 554 46.59 7.83 15.74
N THR A 555 45.36 8.07 16.20
CA THR A 555 44.32 8.83 15.49
C THR A 555 44.63 10.33 15.41
N PRO A 556 44.59 10.99 14.24
CA PRO A 556 44.49 12.44 14.14
C PRO A 556 43.02 12.88 14.29
N THR A 557 42.69 13.59 15.36
CA THR A 557 41.32 14.10 15.58
C THR A 557 41.12 15.42 14.82
N ALA A 558 40.17 15.44 13.87
CA ALA A 558 39.76 16.64 13.14
C ALA A 558 38.36 17.08 13.59
N THR A 559 38.30 18.01 14.55
CA THR A 559 37.03 18.56 15.04
C THR A 559 36.42 19.54 14.03
N PRO A 560 35.13 19.40 13.64
CA PRO A 560 34.46 20.38 12.79
C PRO A 560 34.31 21.74 13.49
N VAL A 561 34.66 22.82 12.80
CA VAL A 561 34.42 24.20 13.27
C VAL A 561 33.06 24.67 12.73
N PRO A 562 32.14 25.19 13.58
CA PRO A 562 30.83 25.65 13.12
C PRO A 562 30.94 26.99 12.34
N PRO A 563 30.18 27.17 11.24
CA PRO A 563 30.21 28.40 10.46
C PRO A 563 29.54 29.55 11.23
N THR A 564 30.34 30.52 11.67
CA THR A 564 29.84 31.71 12.37
C THR A 564 29.60 32.84 11.37
N ALA A 565 28.34 33.02 10.96
CA ALA A 565 27.91 34.10 10.06
C ALA A 565 26.70 34.84 10.63
N THR A 566 26.95 35.96 11.32
CA THR A 566 25.90 36.79 11.94
C THR A 566 25.36 37.82 10.94
N PRO A 567 24.06 37.84 10.62
CA PRO A 567 23.46 38.94 9.88
C PRO A 567 23.23 40.15 10.82
N THR A 568 23.92 41.25 10.57
CA THR A 568 23.79 42.49 11.37
C THR A 568 22.69 43.40 10.79
N ASP A 569 21.43 43.05 11.02
CA ASP A 569 20.32 43.99 10.77
C ASP A 569 20.36 45.11 11.82
N THR A 570 20.53 46.35 11.35
CA THR A 570 20.45 47.57 12.18
C THR A 570 19.31 48.44 11.67
N PRO A 571 18.24 48.68 12.45
CA PRO A 571 17.07 49.39 11.96
C PRO A 571 17.34 50.89 11.79
N VAL A 572 17.08 51.40 10.58
CA VAL A 572 17.08 52.85 10.31
C VAL A 572 15.69 53.41 10.68
N PRO A 573 15.59 54.42 11.56
CA PRO A 573 14.30 55.01 11.92
C PRO A 573 13.75 55.90 10.80
N ALA A 574 12.43 55.89 10.63
CA ALA A 574 11.74 56.84 9.74
C ALA A 574 11.62 58.21 10.39
N THR A 575 11.73 59.28 9.58
CA THR A 575 11.44 60.67 9.96
C THR A 575 10.72 61.41 8.83
N ASP A 576 10.02 62.48 9.17
CA ASP A 576 8.86 62.98 8.45
C ASP A 576 9.07 63.80 7.16
N THR A 577 7.93 64.03 6.51
CA THR A 577 7.70 64.92 5.36
C THR A 577 8.10 66.37 5.63
N PRO A 578 8.35 67.15 4.57
CA PRO A 578 7.65 68.44 4.48
C PRO A 578 6.92 68.66 3.14
N THR A 579 5.91 69.52 3.17
CA THR A 579 5.05 69.88 2.02
C THR A 579 5.39 71.31 1.51
N PRO A 580 4.60 71.95 0.62
CA PRO A 580 5.02 72.33 -0.73
C PRO A 580 5.62 73.75 -0.86
N THR A 581 6.05 74.10 -2.08
CA THR A 581 6.31 75.49 -2.52
C THR A 581 5.73 75.71 -3.93
N ASP A 582 5.46 76.97 -4.33
CA ASP A 582 4.41 77.29 -5.31
C ASP A 582 4.82 78.23 -6.47
N THR A 583 4.17 78.07 -7.64
CA THR A 583 4.16 78.95 -8.84
C THR A 583 5.48 79.27 -9.60
N PRO A 584 5.44 79.86 -10.83
CA PRO A 584 4.54 79.60 -11.96
C PRO A 584 5.24 79.46 -13.35
N GLY A 585 4.64 78.75 -14.31
CA GLY A 585 5.08 78.75 -15.72
C GLY A 585 4.10 78.11 -16.71
N ARG A 586 3.82 78.77 -17.85
CA ARG A 586 2.87 78.37 -18.92
C ARG A 586 3.61 78.23 -20.28
N PRO A 587 3.03 77.68 -21.38
CA PRO A 587 1.60 77.35 -21.62
C PRO A 587 1.30 75.93 -22.18
N ARG A 588 0.00 75.63 -22.37
CA ARG A 588 -0.55 74.42 -23.02
C ARG A 588 -1.22 74.71 -24.37
N PRO A 589 -1.24 73.77 -25.33
CA PRO A 589 -2.30 73.61 -26.34
C PRO A 589 -3.57 72.89 -25.79
N PRO A 590 -4.73 72.96 -26.47
CA PRO A 590 -6.04 72.69 -25.84
C PRO A 590 -6.65 71.28 -26.04
N GLN A 591 -7.63 70.94 -25.19
CA GLN A 591 -8.53 69.78 -25.35
C GLN A 591 -9.77 70.09 -26.22
N ARG A 592 -10.40 69.04 -26.77
CA ARG A 592 -11.87 68.99 -26.96
C ARG A 592 -12.44 67.61 -26.56
N ARG A 593 -13.72 67.62 -26.16
CA ARG A 593 -14.56 66.46 -25.74
C ARG A 593 -15.77 66.31 -26.73
N PRO A 594 -16.90 65.61 -26.43
CA PRO A 594 -17.12 64.18 -26.68
C PRO A 594 -18.47 63.82 -27.39
N ARG A 595 -18.83 62.52 -27.45
CA ARG A 595 -20.15 61.91 -27.86
C ARG A 595 -20.45 61.86 -29.38
N PRO A 596 -21.45 61.09 -29.87
CA PRO A 596 -22.35 60.10 -29.22
C PRO A 596 -22.34 58.68 -29.86
N GLN A 597 -23.21 57.78 -29.37
CA GLN A 597 -23.50 56.45 -29.94
C GLN A 597 -24.34 56.52 -31.24
N CYS A 598 -24.34 55.45 -32.05
CA CYS A 598 -25.39 55.21 -33.07
C CYS A 598 -25.62 53.71 -33.38
N ARG A 599 -26.75 53.37 -34.02
CA ARG A 599 -27.30 51.99 -34.21
C ARG A 599 -26.86 51.31 -35.53
N PRO A 600 -26.98 49.96 -35.64
CA PRO A 600 -26.44 49.18 -36.77
C PRO A 600 -27.29 49.23 -38.06
N ARG A 601 -26.69 48.85 -39.20
CA ARG A 601 -27.34 48.68 -40.52
C ARG A 601 -26.83 47.41 -41.26
N PRO A 602 -27.53 46.91 -42.31
CA PRO A 602 -27.75 45.47 -42.45
C PRO A 602 -26.98 44.72 -43.57
N ARG A 603 -27.11 43.38 -43.48
CA ARG A 603 -26.77 42.30 -44.43
C ARG A 603 -26.61 42.72 -45.91
N ARG A 604 -25.53 42.22 -46.55
CA ARG A 604 -25.49 41.91 -47.99
C ARG A 604 -25.40 40.39 -48.21
N ARG A 605 -25.91 39.91 -49.36
CA ARG A 605 -25.93 38.49 -49.75
C ARG A 605 -24.63 38.09 -50.46
N ALA A 606 -24.23 36.82 -50.33
CA ALA A 606 -23.30 36.12 -51.22
C ALA A 606 -24.04 34.97 -51.96
N PRO A 607 -23.56 34.50 -53.13
CA PRO A 607 -24.31 33.60 -54.01
C PRO A 607 -24.22 32.10 -53.66
N ARG A 608 -24.92 31.27 -54.45
CA ARG A 608 -25.22 29.84 -54.20
C ARG A 608 -24.02 28.89 -54.38
N ARG A 609 -23.99 27.83 -53.55
CA ARG A 609 -23.21 26.60 -53.80
C ARG A 609 -23.79 25.78 -54.97
N ARG A 610 -22.95 24.97 -55.63
CA ARG A 610 -23.34 23.84 -56.51
C ARG A 610 -22.19 22.82 -56.57
N LEU A 611 -22.51 21.52 -56.65
CA LEU A 611 -21.59 20.37 -56.78
C LEU A 611 -20.64 20.16 -55.57
N VAL A 612 -20.15 18.95 -55.23
CA VAL A 612 -20.53 17.56 -55.62
C VAL A 612 -20.20 16.60 -54.46
N CYS A 613 -20.82 15.41 -54.41
CA CYS A 613 -20.45 14.36 -53.43
C CYS A 613 -19.35 13.43 -53.98
N PRO A 614 -18.36 13.02 -53.17
CA PRO A 614 -17.46 11.92 -53.54
C PRO A 614 -18.20 10.57 -53.52
N VAL A 615 -17.71 9.60 -54.29
CA VAL A 615 -18.30 8.26 -54.47
C VAL A 615 -17.45 7.21 -53.74
N ALA A 616 -18.10 6.23 -53.10
CA ALA A 616 -17.44 5.07 -52.51
C ALA A 616 -17.23 3.94 -53.53
N ARG A 617 -16.05 3.30 -53.49
CA ARG A 617 -15.61 2.03 -54.12
C ARG A 617 -14.15 1.78 -53.67
N CYS A 618 -13.66 0.57 -53.43
CA CYS A 618 -14.31 -0.74 -53.28
C CYS A 618 -13.81 -1.38 -51.98
#